data_AF-A0A372F6P3-F1
#
_entry.id   AF-A0A372F6P3-F1
#
_cell.length_a   1.000
_cell.length_b   1.000
_cell.length_c   1.000
_cell.angle_alpha   90.00
_cell.angle_beta   90.00
_cell.angle_gamma   90.00
#
_symmetry.space_group_name_H-M   'P 1'
#
loop_
_entity.id
_entity.type
_entity.pdbx_description
1 polymer ?
#
loop_
_entity_poly.entity_id
_entity_poly.type
_entity_poly.pdbx_seq_one_letter_code
_entity_poly.pdbx_strand_id
1 'polypeptide(L)'
;MKNTYALLGFADLIQKTDTYFKRNFILILSLGAVAGLGRFFQEGGYGEITPSMHGILEVVINGARLLIIFLIIGQGYVQIGFNNLTNLFRLTRDEWSHVWATVKSNFSNNSIAILTNFIILIVVAVIFNIALFALFDYTTFLDWLKSTELLSPTASKWPVLLFFKNISIIPFTLIFETLFVMWIVERNKLMK
;
A
#
# COMPACT_ATOMS: atom_id res chain seq x y z
N MET A 1 -18.46 15.73 -9.47
CA MET A 1 -19.11 14.55 -10.06
C MET A 1 -19.66 13.69 -8.93
N LYS A 2 -20.97 13.45 -8.88
CA LYS A 2 -21.56 12.46 -7.98
C LYS A 2 -21.15 11.08 -8.50
N ASN A 3 -20.15 10.47 -7.89
CA ASN A 3 -19.80 9.08 -8.19
C ASN A 3 -20.97 8.20 -7.71
N THR A 4 -21.68 7.61 -8.65
CA THR A 4 -22.71 6.60 -8.39
C THR A 4 -22.01 5.34 -7.91
N TYR A 5 -21.81 5.22 -6.61
CA TYR A 5 -21.31 3.97 -6.02
C TYR A 5 -22.40 2.92 -6.18
N ALA A 6 -22.16 1.89 -6.98
CA ALA A 6 -22.86 0.64 -6.81
C ALA A 6 -22.46 0.11 -5.43
N LEU A 7 -23.33 0.24 -4.44
CA LEU A 7 -23.12 -0.29 -3.09
C LEU A 7 -22.99 -1.81 -3.18
N LEU A 8 -21.77 -2.31 -3.32
CA LEU A 8 -21.43 -3.73 -3.20
C LEU A 8 -21.52 -4.17 -1.73
N GLY A 9 -22.66 -3.95 -1.07
CA GLY A 9 -22.96 -4.36 0.31
C GLY A 9 -21.77 -4.22 1.27
N PHE A 10 -21.23 -5.36 1.70
CA PHE A 10 -20.14 -5.49 2.66
C PHE A 10 -18.73 -5.26 2.09
N ALA A 11 -18.54 -5.06 0.78
CA ALA A 11 -17.23 -4.97 0.10
C ALA A 11 -16.90 -3.55 -0.44
N ASP A 12 -17.55 -2.52 0.10
CA ASP A 12 -17.41 -1.13 -0.38
C ASP A 12 -15.99 -0.57 -0.23
N LEU A 13 -15.24 -1.00 0.79
CA LEU A 13 -13.86 -0.55 1.01
C LEU A 13 -12.90 -1.10 -0.06
N ILE A 14 -13.05 -2.37 -0.46
CA ILE A 14 -12.26 -2.93 -1.58
C ILE A 14 -12.57 -2.19 -2.88
N GLN A 15 -13.85 -1.89 -3.16
CA GLN A 15 -14.22 -1.12 -4.34
C GLN A 15 -13.61 0.29 -4.34
N LYS A 16 -13.61 0.96 -3.18
CA LYS A 16 -12.94 2.26 -3.00
C LYS A 16 -11.43 2.15 -3.22
N THR A 17 -10.81 1.08 -2.70
CA THR A 17 -9.39 0.78 -2.88
C THR A 17 -9.05 0.62 -4.36
N ASP A 18 -9.78 -0.23 -5.09
CA ASP A 18 -9.60 -0.47 -6.52
C ASP A 18 -9.81 0.81 -7.35
N THR A 19 -10.87 1.56 -7.05
CA THR A 19 -11.17 2.83 -7.74
C THR A 19 -10.06 3.86 -7.52
N TYR A 20 -9.58 3.97 -6.27
CA TYR A 20 -8.50 4.89 -5.92
C TYR A 20 -7.18 4.49 -6.60
N PHE A 21 -6.86 3.19 -6.59
CA PHE A 21 -5.68 2.64 -7.24
C PHE A 21 -5.70 2.93 -8.74
N LYS A 22 -6.82 2.66 -9.43
CA LYS A 22 -6.97 2.93 -10.87
C LYS A 22 -6.84 4.41 -11.20
N ARG A 23 -7.47 5.28 -10.40
CA ARG A 23 -7.42 6.73 -10.63
C ARG A 23 -6.02 7.31 -10.48
N ASN A 24 -5.24 6.81 -9.52
CA ASN A 24 -3.91 7.33 -9.21
C ASN A 24 -2.79 6.38 -9.64
N PHE A 25 -3.09 5.46 -10.57
CA PHE A 25 -2.24 4.32 -10.92
C PHE A 25 -0.81 4.72 -11.24
N ILE A 26 -0.63 5.74 -12.08
CA ILE A 26 0.70 6.19 -12.51
C ILE A 26 1.52 6.70 -11.31
N LEU A 27 0.92 7.51 -10.43
CA LEU A 27 1.60 8.05 -9.26
C LEU A 27 1.96 6.95 -8.26
N ILE A 28 1.01 6.07 -7.97
CA ILE A 28 1.21 4.93 -7.06
C ILE A 28 2.28 3.99 -7.62
N LEU A 29 2.23 3.66 -8.91
CA LEU A 29 3.19 2.81 -9.57
C LEU A 29 4.58 3.46 -9.58
N SER A 30 4.68 4.76 -9.82
CA SER A 30 5.96 5.49 -9.81
C SER A 30 6.60 5.47 -8.42
N LEU A 31 5.83 5.79 -7.37
CA LEU A 31 6.31 5.72 -5.99
C LEU A 31 6.65 4.28 -5.57
N GLY A 32 5.82 3.32 -5.96
CA GLY A 32 6.05 1.90 -5.76
C GLY A 32 7.31 1.41 -6.47
N ALA A 33 7.60 1.91 -7.68
CA ALA A 33 8.79 1.57 -8.45
C ALA A 33 10.05 2.17 -7.79
N VAL A 34 9.99 3.39 -7.27
CA VAL A 34 11.08 3.97 -6.46
C VAL A 34 11.36 3.10 -5.23
N ALA A 35 10.33 2.72 -4.48
CA ALA A 35 10.48 1.83 -3.33
C ALA A 35 10.99 0.43 -3.72
N GLY A 36 10.52 -0.09 -4.85
CA GLY A 36 10.90 -1.40 -5.39
C GLY A 36 12.35 -1.44 -5.85
N LEU A 37 12.78 -0.43 -6.61
CA LEU A 37 14.19 -0.28 -7.02
C LEU A 37 15.07 -0.10 -5.80
N GLY A 38 14.67 0.76 -4.85
CA GLY A 38 15.40 0.93 -3.61
C GLY A 38 15.62 -0.41 -2.89
N ARG A 39 14.56 -1.22 -2.74
CA ARG A 39 14.66 -2.57 -2.14
C ARG A 39 15.48 -3.53 -2.98
N PHE A 40 15.39 -3.45 -4.31
CA PHE A 40 16.18 -4.27 -5.22
C PHE A 40 17.68 -4.04 -5.00
N PHE A 41 18.12 -2.78 -4.96
CA PHE A 41 19.51 -2.44 -4.67
C PHE A 41 19.91 -2.79 -3.22
N GLN A 42 19.00 -2.55 -2.27
CA GLN A 42 19.24 -2.80 -0.84
C GLN A 42 19.60 -4.27 -0.55
N GLU A 43 18.96 -5.19 -1.26
CA GLU A 43 19.08 -6.65 -1.05
C GLU A 43 20.13 -7.28 -1.97
N GLY A 44 20.97 -6.46 -2.61
CA GLY A 44 22.10 -6.91 -3.40
C GLY A 44 21.77 -7.28 -4.85
N GLY A 45 20.70 -6.72 -5.43
CA GLY A 45 20.35 -6.96 -6.83
C GLY A 45 21.47 -6.64 -7.83
N TYR A 46 22.33 -5.67 -7.53
CA TYR A 46 23.52 -5.31 -8.32
C TYR A 46 24.86 -5.59 -7.61
N GLY A 47 24.85 -6.40 -6.54
CA GLY A 47 26.03 -6.68 -5.73
C GLY A 47 26.00 -6.04 -4.34
N GLU A 48 27.08 -6.19 -3.59
CA GLU A 48 27.15 -5.73 -2.21
C GLU A 48 27.08 -4.21 -2.09
N ILE A 49 26.32 -3.73 -1.11
CA ILE A 49 26.19 -2.31 -0.81
C ILE A 49 26.84 -1.98 0.53
N THR A 50 27.37 -0.76 0.64
CA THR A 50 27.93 -0.29 1.89
C THR A 50 26.82 -0.03 2.93
N PRO A 51 27.12 -0.11 4.23
CA PRO A 51 26.15 0.19 5.29
C PRO A 51 25.52 1.59 5.16
N SER A 52 26.30 2.57 4.70
CA SER A 52 25.81 3.94 4.47
C SER A 52 24.78 4.00 3.33
N MET A 53 25.04 3.30 2.22
CA MET A 53 24.09 3.22 1.11
C MET A 53 22.80 2.50 1.54
N HIS A 54 22.92 1.45 2.35
CA HIS A 54 21.77 0.75 2.92
C HIS A 54 20.88 1.71 3.73
N GLY A 55 21.46 2.53 4.60
CA GLY A 55 20.71 3.53 5.37
C GLY A 55 20.02 4.58 4.49
N ILE A 56 20.69 5.08 3.45
CA ILE A 56 20.11 6.05 2.51
C ILE A 56 18.92 5.42 1.76
N LEU A 57 19.08 4.19 1.26
CA LEU A 57 18.02 3.48 0.56
C LEU A 57 16.81 3.25 1.47
N GLU A 58 17.02 2.93 2.74
CA GLU A 58 15.93 2.76 3.69
C GLU A 58 15.10 4.04 3.88
N VAL A 59 15.74 5.21 3.95
CA VAL A 59 15.04 6.50 3.98
C VAL A 59 14.26 6.75 2.70
N VAL A 60 14.85 6.47 1.53
CA VAL A 60 14.17 6.65 0.23
C VAL A 60 12.96 5.74 0.08
N ILE A 61 13.10 4.45 0.42
CA ILE A 61 12.03 3.45 0.33
C ILE A 61 10.87 3.80 1.25
N ASN A 62 11.17 4.12 2.52
CA ASN A 62 10.15 4.48 3.49
C ASN A 62 9.52 5.84 3.16
N GLY A 63 10.30 6.80 2.65
CA GLY A 63 9.81 8.08 2.15
C GLY A 63 8.81 7.90 1.00
N ALA A 64 9.11 7.05 0.02
CA ALA A 64 8.20 6.75 -1.09
C ALA A 64 6.87 6.14 -0.60
N ARG A 65 6.92 5.22 0.38
CA ARG A 65 5.72 4.63 1.00
C ARG A 65 4.91 5.68 1.79
N LEU A 66 5.59 6.55 2.52
CA LEU A 66 4.94 7.65 3.25
C LEU A 66 4.24 8.62 2.29
N LEU A 67 4.86 8.93 1.14
CA LEU A 67 4.25 9.75 0.10
C LEU A 67 2.97 9.12 -0.47
N ILE A 68 2.92 7.79 -0.61
CA ILE A 68 1.68 7.08 -0.99
C ILE A 68 0.60 7.32 0.07
N ILE A 69 0.93 7.19 1.37
CA ILE A 69 -0.01 7.46 2.47
C ILE A 69 -0.54 8.89 2.41
N PHE A 70 0.34 9.88 2.23
CA PHE A 70 -0.08 11.28 2.08
C PHE A 70 -0.96 11.49 0.85
N LEU A 71 -0.63 10.85 -0.28
CA LEU A 71 -1.45 10.90 -1.48
C LEU A 71 -2.89 10.42 -1.17
N ILE A 72 -3.03 9.30 -0.44
CA ILE A 72 -4.32 8.72 -0.08
C ILE A 72 -5.11 9.64 0.86
N ILE A 73 -4.50 10.07 1.97
CA ILE A 73 -5.14 10.97 2.94
C ILE A 73 -5.58 12.29 2.26
N GLY A 74 -4.78 12.79 1.34
CA GLY A 74 -5.06 14.00 0.56
C GLY A 74 -5.92 13.79 -0.68
N GLN A 75 -6.50 12.59 -0.86
CA GLN A 75 -7.34 12.22 -2.01
C GLN A 75 -6.72 12.50 -3.40
N GLY A 76 -5.39 12.36 -3.51
CA GLY A 76 -4.62 12.61 -4.74
C GLY A 76 -3.66 13.80 -4.64
N TYR A 77 -3.69 14.56 -3.54
CA TYR A 77 -2.81 15.72 -3.33
C TYR A 77 -1.94 15.55 -2.08
N VAL A 78 -0.64 15.35 -2.27
CA VAL A 78 0.32 15.06 -1.17
C VAL A 78 0.35 16.17 -0.12
N GLN A 79 0.30 17.45 -0.54
CA GLN A 79 0.34 18.59 0.39
C GLN A 79 -0.89 18.61 1.31
N ILE A 80 -2.07 18.31 0.76
CA ILE A 80 -3.31 18.21 1.52
C ILE A 80 -3.22 17.03 2.49
N GLY A 81 -2.68 15.90 2.04
CA GLY A 81 -2.50 14.72 2.88
C GLY A 81 -1.58 14.96 4.07
N PHE A 82 -0.46 15.64 3.85
CA PHE A 82 0.45 16.04 4.92
C PHE A 82 -0.25 16.96 5.93
N ASN A 83 -0.94 17.99 5.45
CA ASN A 83 -1.68 18.91 6.32
C ASN A 83 -2.75 18.16 7.14
N ASN A 84 -3.52 17.27 6.51
CA ASN A 84 -4.52 16.44 7.18
C ASN A 84 -3.90 15.54 8.25
N LEU A 85 -2.74 14.91 7.98
CA LEU A 85 -2.04 14.11 8.98
C LEU A 85 -1.54 14.96 10.15
N THR A 86 -0.91 16.10 9.88
CA THR A 86 -0.43 17.00 10.95
C THR A 86 -1.55 17.55 11.82
N ASN A 87 -2.74 17.77 11.24
CA ASN A 87 -3.92 18.20 11.98
C ASN A 87 -4.41 17.13 12.98
N LEU A 88 -4.16 15.84 12.75
CA LEU A 88 -4.48 14.79 13.73
C LEU A 88 -3.70 14.96 15.04
N PHE A 89 -2.45 15.42 14.97
CA PHE A 89 -1.63 15.69 16.15
C PHE A 89 -2.01 16.99 16.88
N ARG A 90 -2.89 17.80 16.31
CA ARG A 90 -3.40 19.03 16.92
C ARG A 90 -4.71 18.84 17.68
N LEU A 91 -5.29 17.64 17.61
CA LEU A 91 -6.53 17.32 18.31
C LEU A 91 -6.30 17.32 19.83
N THR A 92 -7.28 17.87 20.54
CA THR A 92 -7.37 17.83 22.00
C THR A 92 -7.69 16.42 22.50
N ARG A 93 -7.50 16.19 23.81
CA ARG A 93 -7.77 14.89 24.43
C ARG A 93 -9.25 14.47 24.30
N ASP A 94 -10.16 15.43 24.41
CA ASP A 94 -11.60 15.18 24.33
C ASP A 94 -12.01 14.80 22.90
N GLU A 95 -11.45 15.48 21.89
CA GLU A 95 -11.62 15.13 20.48
C GLU A 95 -11.11 13.72 20.19
N TRP A 96 -9.94 13.35 20.72
CA TRP A 96 -9.40 11.99 20.60
C TRP A 96 -10.31 10.94 21.26
N SER A 97 -10.89 11.24 22.41
CA SER A 97 -11.85 10.35 23.07
C SER A 97 -13.09 10.13 22.19
N HIS A 98 -13.62 11.19 21.59
CA HIS A 98 -14.74 11.10 20.65
C HIS A 98 -14.41 10.30 19.39
N VAL A 99 -13.21 10.49 18.83
CA VAL A 99 -12.72 9.68 17.69
C VAL A 99 -12.68 8.22 18.09
N TRP A 100 -12.10 7.89 19.25
CA TRP A 100 -11.99 6.50 19.70
C TRP A 100 -13.35 5.84 19.96
N ALA A 101 -14.28 6.56 20.59
CA ALA A 101 -15.64 6.09 20.79
C ALA A 101 -16.34 5.81 19.45
N THR A 102 -16.13 6.68 18.45
CA THR A 102 -16.67 6.53 17.10
C THR A 102 -16.08 5.31 16.41
N VAL A 103 -14.76 5.14 16.45
CA VAL A 103 -14.06 3.98 15.87
C VAL A 103 -14.56 2.68 16.49
N LYS A 104 -14.66 2.61 17.82
CA LYS A 104 -15.16 1.43 18.53
C LYS A 104 -16.59 1.08 18.14
N SER A 105 -17.47 2.09 18.07
CA SER A 105 -18.86 1.91 17.63
C SER A 105 -18.93 1.44 16.17
N ASN A 106 -18.20 2.08 15.26
CA ASN A 106 -18.18 1.70 13.84
C ASN A 106 -17.61 0.30 13.62
N PHE A 107 -16.56 -0.08 14.35
CA PHE A 107 -15.99 -1.42 14.30
C PHE A 107 -17.01 -2.48 14.71
N SER A 108 -17.68 -2.27 15.85
CA SER A 108 -18.68 -3.21 16.37
C SER A 108 -19.88 -3.33 15.42
N ASN A 109 -20.37 -2.21 14.90
CA ASN A 109 -21.56 -2.17 14.06
C ASN A 109 -21.33 -2.68 12.62
N ASN A 110 -20.08 -2.70 12.16
CA ASN A 110 -19.74 -3.09 10.79
C ASN A 110 -18.77 -4.28 10.74
N SER A 111 -18.70 -5.09 11.80
CA SER A 111 -17.74 -6.19 11.94
C SER A 111 -17.75 -7.16 10.75
N ILE A 112 -18.94 -7.49 10.22
CA ILE A 112 -19.10 -8.34 9.03
C ILE A 112 -18.50 -7.65 7.79
N ALA A 113 -18.77 -6.36 7.58
CA ALA A 113 -18.21 -5.60 6.46
C ALA A 113 -16.68 -5.59 6.51
N ILE A 114 -16.13 -5.34 7.70
CA ILE A 114 -14.70 -5.34 7.94
C ILE A 114 -14.13 -6.72 7.59
N LEU A 115 -14.70 -7.79 8.17
CA LEU A 115 -14.25 -9.16 7.92
C LEU A 115 -14.27 -9.51 6.43
N THR A 116 -15.35 -9.19 5.71
CA THR A 116 -15.45 -9.44 4.27
C THR A 116 -14.35 -8.72 3.49
N ASN A 117 -14.11 -7.43 3.75
CA ASN A 117 -13.05 -6.68 3.08
C ASN A 117 -11.65 -7.23 3.38
N PHE A 118 -11.39 -7.64 4.63
CA PHE A 118 -10.12 -8.26 5.02
C PHE A 118 -9.93 -9.64 4.36
N ILE A 119 -10.97 -10.47 4.27
CA ILE A 119 -10.92 -11.75 3.53
C ILE A 119 -10.57 -11.51 2.07
N ILE A 120 -11.22 -10.53 1.42
CA ILE A 120 -10.93 -10.21 0.02
C ILE A 120 -9.49 -9.71 -0.14
N LEU A 121 -9.02 -8.84 0.76
CA LEU A 121 -7.61 -8.40 0.76
C LEU A 121 -6.64 -9.58 0.89
N ILE A 122 -6.92 -10.54 1.78
CA ILE A 122 -6.12 -11.75 1.95
C ILE A 122 -6.11 -12.59 0.67
N VAL A 123 -7.27 -12.78 0.03
CA VAL A 123 -7.34 -13.53 -1.25
C VAL A 123 -6.50 -12.84 -2.32
N VAL A 124 -6.62 -11.51 -2.47
CA VAL A 124 -5.79 -10.73 -3.40
C VAL A 124 -4.31 -10.90 -3.08
N ALA A 125 -3.92 -10.80 -1.81
CA ALA A 125 -2.55 -10.98 -1.34
C ALA A 125 -2.00 -12.37 -1.66
N VAL A 126 -2.80 -13.42 -1.45
CA VAL A 126 -2.43 -14.81 -1.75
C VAL A 126 -2.24 -14.99 -3.25
N ILE A 127 -3.15 -14.48 -4.09
CA ILE A 127 -3.05 -14.58 -5.55
C ILE A 127 -1.76 -13.93 -6.05
N PHE A 128 -1.43 -12.71 -5.58
CA PHE A 128 -0.19 -12.05 -5.96
C PHE A 128 1.06 -12.83 -5.52
N ASN A 129 1.07 -13.36 -4.29
CA ASN A 129 2.20 -14.17 -3.83
C ASN A 129 2.36 -15.44 -4.66
N ILE A 130 1.27 -16.16 -4.95
CA ILE A 130 1.31 -17.37 -5.79
C ILE A 130 1.82 -17.02 -7.19
N ALA A 131 1.33 -15.94 -7.80
CA ALA A 131 1.78 -15.50 -9.12
C ALA A 131 3.28 -15.18 -9.14
N LEU A 132 3.80 -14.53 -8.10
CA LEU A 132 5.24 -14.25 -7.98
C LEU A 132 6.05 -15.52 -7.77
N PHE A 133 5.62 -16.44 -6.92
CA PHE A 133 6.31 -17.73 -6.77
C PHE A 133 6.31 -18.51 -8.08
N ALA A 134 5.17 -18.54 -8.79
CA ALA A 134 5.08 -19.22 -10.06
C ALA A 134 6.01 -18.62 -11.11
N LEU A 135 6.17 -17.29 -11.14
CA LEU A 135 7.12 -16.61 -12.01
C LEU A 135 8.56 -17.08 -11.74
N PHE A 136 8.97 -17.26 -10.49
CA PHE A 136 10.35 -17.65 -10.17
C PHE A 136 10.62 -19.15 -10.25
N ASP A 137 9.64 -19.98 -9.90
CA ASP A 137 9.85 -21.42 -9.77
C ASP A 137 9.52 -22.19 -11.06
N TYR A 138 8.68 -21.63 -11.94
CA TYR A 138 8.25 -22.27 -13.19
C TYR A 138 8.70 -21.57 -14.48
N THR A 139 9.47 -20.48 -14.39
CA THR A 139 9.97 -19.78 -15.58
C THR A 139 11.47 -19.53 -15.50
N THR A 140 12.11 -19.32 -16.64
CA THR A 140 13.53 -18.96 -16.76
C THR A 140 13.78 -17.46 -16.51
N PHE A 141 12.81 -16.74 -15.94
CA PHE A 141 12.86 -15.29 -15.79
C PHE A 141 14.09 -14.83 -14.98
N LEU A 142 14.44 -15.54 -13.90
CA LEU A 142 15.61 -15.20 -13.10
C LEU A 142 16.91 -15.41 -13.87
N ASP A 143 17.02 -16.50 -14.62
CA ASP A 143 18.20 -16.81 -15.44
C ASP A 143 18.34 -15.80 -16.58
N TRP A 144 17.22 -15.40 -17.18
CA TRP A 144 17.18 -14.35 -18.20
C TRP A 144 17.65 -13.00 -17.65
N LEU A 145 17.22 -12.61 -16.45
CA LEU A 145 17.68 -11.38 -15.78
C LEU A 145 19.20 -11.42 -15.52
N LYS A 146 19.74 -12.58 -15.12
CA LYS A 146 21.19 -12.76 -14.94
C LYS A 146 21.95 -12.72 -16.26
N SER A 147 21.43 -13.36 -17.30
CA SER A 147 22.08 -13.39 -18.63
C SER A 147 22.09 -12.03 -19.33
N THR A 148 21.19 -11.13 -18.93
CA THR A 148 21.09 -9.77 -19.46
C THR A 148 21.76 -8.72 -18.56
N GLU A 149 22.49 -9.16 -17.52
CA GLU A 149 23.18 -8.29 -16.56
C GLU A 149 22.25 -7.32 -15.79
N LEU A 150 20.94 -7.57 -15.83
CA LEU A 150 19.94 -6.82 -15.05
C LEU A 150 19.89 -7.27 -13.57
N LEU A 151 20.51 -8.40 -13.27
CA LEU A 151 20.64 -8.97 -11.94
C LEU A 151 22.05 -9.54 -11.79
N SER A 152 22.69 -9.28 -10.65
CA SER A 152 23.99 -9.86 -10.34
C SER A 152 23.94 -11.39 -10.44
N PRO A 153 24.97 -12.05 -11.01
CA PRO A 153 25.04 -13.51 -11.07
C PRO A 153 24.89 -14.18 -9.70
N THR A 154 25.38 -13.53 -8.64
CA THR A 154 25.32 -14.02 -7.26
C THR A 154 24.02 -13.65 -6.53
N ALA A 155 23.19 -12.78 -7.09
CA ALA A 155 21.96 -12.37 -6.45
C ALA A 155 20.95 -13.54 -6.38
N SER A 156 20.25 -13.59 -5.25
CA SER A 156 19.14 -14.51 -5.02
C SER A 156 17.87 -14.03 -5.73
N LYS A 157 16.76 -14.76 -5.60
CA LYS A 157 15.45 -14.30 -6.09
C LYS A 157 14.85 -13.15 -5.26
N TRP A 158 15.38 -12.86 -4.07
CA TRP A 158 14.80 -11.90 -3.13
C TRP A 158 14.73 -10.45 -3.64
N PRO A 159 15.79 -9.87 -4.25
CA PRO A 159 15.74 -8.50 -4.77
C PRO A 159 14.61 -8.30 -5.78
N VAL A 160 14.46 -9.25 -6.71
CA VAL A 160 13.45 -9.22 -7.77
C VAL A 160 12.05 -9.40 -7.18
N LEU A 161 11.89 -10.35 -6.24
CA LEU A 161 10.62 -10.58 -5.55
C LEU A 161 10.18 -9.33 -4.78
N LEU A 162 11.09 -8.68 -4.06
CA LEU A 162 10.80 -7.47 -3.31
C LEU A 162 10.49 -6.28 -4.23
N PHE A 163 11.17 -6.16 -5.37
CA PHE A 163 10.79 -5.19 -6.40
C PHE A 163 9.32 -5.35 -6.81
N PHE A 164 8.93 -6.55 -7.23
CA PHE A 164 7.54 -6.81 -7.65
C PHE A 164 6.53 -6.57 -6.53
N LYS A 165 6.85 -6.96 -5.29
CA LYS A 165 5.97 -6.68 -4.14
C LYS A 165 5.74 -5.18 -3.92
N ASN A 166 6.78 -4.35 -4.12
CA ASN A 166 6.68 -2.90 -3.94
C ASN A 166 5.92 -2.17 -5.05
N ILE A 167 5.73 -2.76 -6.22
CA ILE A 167 4.89 -2.19 -7.30
C ILE A 167 3.48 -2.76 -7.36
N SER A 168 3.19 -3.84 -6.62
CA SER A 168 1.90 -4.55 -6.67
C SER A 168 1.20 -4.57 -5.31
N ILE A 169 1.50 -5.58 -4.49
CA ILE A 169 0.78 -5.89 -3.26
C ILE A 169 0.96 -4.82 -2.19
N ILE A 170 2.17 -4.29 -2.00
CA ILE A 170 2.46 -3.31 -0.93
C ILE A 170 1.68 -2.01 -1.15
N PRO A 171 1.71 -1.36 -2.32
CA PRO A 171 0.89 -0.17 -2.56
C PRO A 171 -0.60 -0.43 -2.40
N PHE A 172 -1.09 -1.59 -2.86
CA PHE A 172 -2.49 -1.96 -2.69
C PHE A 172 -2.88 -2.08 -1.21
N THR A 173 -2.06 -2.75 -0.39
CA THR A 173 -2.26 -2.86 1.06
C THR A 173 -2.22 -1.49 1.73
N LEU A 174 -1.26 -0.63 1.39
CA LEU A 174 -1.17 0.73 1.95
C LEU A 174 -2.42 1.56 1.65
N ILE A 175 -2.96 1.47 0.43
CA ILE A 175 -4.20 2.15 0.05
C ILE A 175 -5.37 1.59 0.85
N PHE A 176 -5.49 0.27 0.92
CA PHE A 176 -6.56 -0.38 1.66
C PHE A 176 -6.55 0.04 3.14
N GLU A 177 -5.40 -0.07 3.82
CA GLU A 177 -5.26 0.25 5.23
C GLU A 177 -5.52 1.73 5.53
N THR A 178 -5.02 2.62 4.68
CA THR A 178 -5.25 4.06 4.86
C THR A 178 -6.72 4.41 4.64
N LEU A 179 -7.36 3.86 3.59
CA LEU A 179 -8.78 4.04 3.36
C LEU A 179 -9.63 3.37 4.45
N PHE A 180 -9.19 2.25 5.02
CA PHE A 180 -9.86 1.58 6.15
C PHE A 180 -9.91 2.49 7.36
N VAL A 181 -8.79 3.13 7.72
CA VAL A 181 -8.72 4.08 8.84
C VAL A 181 -9.64 5.28 8.59
N MET A 182 -9.63 5.86 7.39
CA MET A 182 -10.54 6.96 7.06
C MET A 182 -12.01 6.51 7.12
N TRP A 183 -12.31 5.34 6.55
CA TRP A 183 -13.65 4.77 6.50
C TRP A 183 -14.21 4.48 7.90
N ILE A 184 -13.41 3.92 8.80
CA ILE A 184 -13.88 3.58 10.15
C ILE A 184 -14.09 4.81 11.03
N VAL A 185 -13.42 5.92 10.73
CA VAL A 185 -13.64 7.20 11.41
C VAL A 185 -14.91 7.90 10.86
N GLU A 186 -15.20 7.77 9.56
CA GLU A 186 -16.25 8.54 8.89
C GLU A 186 -17.59 7.80 8.66
N ARG A 187 -17.66 6.48 8.85
CA ARG A 187 -18.84 5.64 8.50
C ARG A 187 -20.18 6.18 9.01
N ASN A 188 -20.26 6.60 10.29
CA ASN A 188 -21.48 7.12 10.89
C ASN A 188 -21.90 8.51 10.39
N LYS A 189 -21.03 9.27 9.71
CA LYS A 189 -21.40 10.55 9.08
C LYS A 189 -22.16 10.34 7.77
N LEU A 190 -22.10 9.15 7.17
CA LEU A 190 -22.74 8.81 5.89
C LEU A 190 -24.13 8.19 6.05
N MET A 191 -24.52 7.79 7.27
CA MET A 191 -25.84 7.19 7.58
C MET A 191 -26.79 8.15 8.31
N LYS A 192 -26.42 9.44 8.40
CA LYS A 192 -27.31 10.54 8.80
C LYS A 192 -27.60 11.38 7.58
#